data_AF-A0A932KQF9-F1
#
_entry.id   AF-A0A932KQF9-F1
#
_cell.length_a   1.000
_cell.length_b   1.000
_cell.length_c   1.000
_cell.angle_alpha   90.00
_cell.angle_beta   90.00
_cell.angle_gamma   90.00
#
_symmetry.space_group_name_H-M   'P 1'
#
loop_
_entity.id
_entity.type
_entity.pdbx_description
1 polymer ?
#
loop_
_entity_poly.entity_id
_entity_poly.type
_entity_poly.pdbx_seq_one_letter_code
_entity_poly.pdbx_strand_id
1 'polypeptide(L)'
;MKRKIKFGFSLIEMLVVIAVFSVLVVLIAQGLTGSLRSTKKSESEISVKENLDFAISVMERQLHNAKAVDIASCGGTTLNYTDQYDNATSFSCVLPSGSTSSYLASGSAHLTNSYRDINTKCTQDIFTCSAGGVGVNDQPSVTITLSGKTVNATDVTGSTVTDVTKIFLRTY
;
A
#
# COMPACT_ATOMS: atom_id res chain seq x y z
N MET A 1 16.19 -64.80 -38.88
CA MET A 1 15.71 -63.47 -38.43
C MET A 1 15.13 -63.62 -37.02
N LYS A 2 15.90 -63.33 -35.95
CA LYS A 2 15.44 -63.52 -34.56
C LYS A 2 14.53 -62.35 -34.14
N ARG A 3 13.23 -62.60 -34.00
CA ARG A 3 12.28 -61.64 -33.41
C ARG A 3 12.55 -61.51 -31.91
N LYS A 4 12.95 -60.31 -31.45
CA LYS A 4 12.97 -59.97 -30.02
C LYS A 4 11.53 -59.79 -29.55
N ILE A 5 11.07 -60.67 -28.67
CA ILE A 5 9.77 -60.53 -27.99
C ILE A 5 9.94 -59.43 -26.94
N LYS A 6 9.13 -58.38 -27.02
CA LYS A 6 9.08 -57.33 -26.01
C LYS A 6 8.22 -57.81 -24.83
N PHE A 7 8.81 -57.87 -23.64
CA PHE A 7 8.08 -58.14 -22.40
C PHE A 7 7.16 -56.95 -22.09
N GLY A 8 5.90 -57.24 -21.79
CA GLY A 8 4.91 -56.25 -21.35
C GLY A 8 5.11 -55.89 -19.88
N PHE A 9 4.77 -54.66 -19.52
CA PHE A 9 4.79 -54.18 -18.15
C PHE A 9 3.72 -54.89 -17.30
N SER A 10 4.07 -55.22 -16.06
CA SER A 10 3.10 -55.79 -15.11
C SER A 10 2.14 -54.69 -14.63
N LEU A 11 0.89 -55.07 -14.32
CA LEU A 11 -0.10 -54.13 -13.75
C LEU A 11 0.39 -53.46 -12.47
N ILE A 12 1.15 -54.20 -11.64
CA ILE A 12 1.73 -53.66 -10.41
C ILE A 12 2.78 -52.58 -10.70
N GLU A 13 3.54 -52.74 -11.77
CA GLU A 13 4.61 -51.84 -12.18
C GLU A 13 4.01 -50.50 -12.65
N MET A 14 2.90 -50.55 -13.39
CA MET A 14 2.13 -49.35 -13.76
C MET A 14 1.48 -48.67 -12.55
N LEU A 15 1.01 -49.41 -11.56
CA LEU A 15 0.45 -48.85 -10.33
C LEU A 15 1.49 -48.08 -9.53
N VAL A 16 2.70 -48.63 -9.40
CA VAL A 16 3.83 -47.94 -8.73
C VAL A 16 4.22 -46.66 -9.46
N VAL A 17 4.29 -46.69 -10.80
CA VAL A 17 4.60 -45.50 -11.61
C VAL A 17 3.57 -44.39 -11.40
N ILE A 18 2.27 -44.72 -11.41
CA ILE A 18 1.20 -43.73 -11.19
C ILE A 18 1.28 -43.16 -9.77
N ALA A 19 1.57 -43.99 -8.76
CA ALA A 19 1.71 -43.54 -7.37
C ALA A 19 2.89 -42.58 -7.20
N VAL A 20 4.05 -42.87 -7.79
CA VAL A 20 5.21 -41.97 -7.75
C VAL A 20 4.93 -40.68 -8.51
N PHE A 21 4.30 -40.78 -9.68
CA PHE A 21 3.99 -39.62 -10.51
C PHE A 21 2.97 -38.68 -9.85
N SER A 22 1.96 -39.22 -9.16
CA SER A 22 0.96 -38.39 -8.47
C SER A 22 1.59 -37.54 -7.36
N VAL A 23 2.54 -38.11 -6.60
CA VAL A 23 3.30 -37.37 -5.57
C VAL A 23 4.09 -36.23 -6.21
N LEU A 24 4.77 -36.48 -7.33
CA LEU A 24 5.52 -35.45 -8.06
C LEU A 24 4.62 -34.31 -8.55
N VAL A 25 3.47 -34.64 -9.13
CA VAL A 25 2.50 -33.64 -9.61
C VAL A 25 2.00 -32.76 -8.46
N VAL A 26 1.72 -33.34 -7.29
CA VAL A 26 1.28 -32.59 -6.11
C VAL A 26 2.36 -31.61 -5.65
N LEU A 27 3.63 -32.01 -5.63
CA LEU A 27 4.74 -31.12 -5.25
C LEU A 27 4.90 -29.96 -6.25
N ILE A 28 4.78 -30.23 -7.55
CA ILE A 28 4.83 -29.19 -8.59
C ILE A 28 3.66 -28.21 -8.44
N ALA A 29 2.45 -28.71 -8.21
CA ALA A 29 1.26 -27.87 -8.01
C ALA A 29 1.38 -26.97 -6.77
N GLN A 30 1.96 -27.48 -5.68
CA GLN A 30 2.25 -26.67 -4.48
C GLN A 30 3.26 -25.57 -4.78
N GLY A 31 4.34 -25.87 -5.51
CA GLY A 31 5.32 -24.88 -5.93
C GLY A 31 4.71 -23.76 -6.78
N LEU A 32 3.94 -24.13 -7.80
CA LEU A 32 3.28 -23.17 -8.70
C LEU A 32 2.26 -22.28 -7.97
N THR A 33 1.44 -22.87 -7.10
CA THR A 33 0.46 -22.09 -6.32
C THR A 33 1.13 -21.15 -5.33
N GLY A 34 2.28 -21.54 -4.76
CA GLY A 34 3.12 -20.67 -3.95
C GLY A 34 3.65 -19.48 -4.75
N SER A 35 4.27 -19.73 -5.91
CA SER A 35 4.79 -18.68 -6.79
C SER A 35 3.71 -17.68 -7.23
N LEU A 36 2.54 -18.17 -7.65
CA LEU A 36 1.43 -17.30 -8.06
C LEU A 36 0.93 -16.41 -6.92
N ARG A 37 0.88 -16.93 -5.69
CA ARG A 37 0.51 -16.13 -4.51
C ARG A 37 1.55 -15.06 -4.22
N SER A 38 2.83 -15.40 -4.32
CA SER A 38 3.93 -14.44 -4.14
C SER A 38 3.91 -13.33 -5.18
N THR A 39 3.69 -13.66 -6.47
CA THR A 39 3.57 -12.65 -7.53
C THR A 39 2.40 -11.71 -7.28
N LYS A 40 1.21 -12.25 -6.95
CA LYS A 40 0.03 -11.43 -6.64
C LYS A 40 0.25 -10.51 -5.43
N LYS A 41 0.93 -11.00 -4.39
CA LYS A 41 1.29 -10.18 -3.23
C LYS A 41 2.22 -9.04 -3.65
N SER A 42 3.25 -9.33 -4.45
CA SER A 42 4.20 -8.33 -4.94
C SER A 42 3.51 -7.26 -5.79
N GLU A 43 2.65 -7.64 -6.73
CA GLU A 43 1.88 -6.70 -7.56
C GLU A 43 0.96 -5.81 -6.70
N SER A 44 0.28 -6.42 -5.72
CA SER A 44 -0.56 -5.69 -4.76
C SER A 44 0.26 -4.68 -3.94
N GLU A 45 1.47 -5.03 -3.54
CA GLU A 45 2.35 -4.16 -2.75
C GLU A 45 2.86 -2.97 -3.57
N ILE A 46 3.29 -3.24 -4.81
CA ILE A 46 3.72 -2.21 -5.76
C ILE A 46 2.57 -1.23 -6.03
N SER A 47 1.36 -1.74 -6.32
CA SER A 47 0.20 -0.89 -6.58
C SER A 47 -0.17 -0.01 -5.38
N VAL A 48 -0.13 -0.57 -4.16
CA VAL A 48 -0.37 0.22 -2.94
C VAL A 48 0.70 1.32 -2.82
N LYS A 49 1.97 0.96 -2.97
CA LYS A 49 3.08 1.90 -2.87
C LYS A 49 2.97 3.04 -3.87
N GLU A 50 2.69 2.76 -5.15
CA GLU A 50 2.52 3.79 -6.18
C GLU A 50 1.42 4.80 -5.85
N ASN A 51 0.31 4.34 -5.25
CA ASN A 51 -0.77 5.21 -4.84
C ASN A 51 -0.43 6.06 -3.60
N LEU A 52 0.30 5.48 -2.64
CA LEU A 52 0.80 6.23 -1.47
C LEU A 52 1.83 7.27 -1.91
N ASP A 53 2.78 6.89 -2.75
CA ASP A 53 3.81 7.78 -3.31
C ASP A 53 3.16 8.91 -4.12
N PHE A 54 2.13 8.61 -4.94
CA PHE A 54 1.35 9.65 -5.63
C PHE A 54 0.71 10.61 -4.63
N ALA A 55 0.00 10.11 -3.61
CA ALA A 55 -0.64 10.96 -2.61
C ALA A 55 0.37 11.82 -1.84
N ILE A 56 1.52 11.25 -1.46
CA ILE A 56 2.64 11.96 -0.81
C ILE A 56 3.18 13.04 -1.73
N SER A 57 3.44 12.75 -3.01
CA SER A 57 3.98 13.73 -3.96
C SER A 57 3.05 14.94 -4.15
N VAL A 58 1.73 14.69 -4.15
CA VAL A 58 0.72 15.75 -4.21
C VAL A 58 0.76 16.58 -2.93
N MET A 59 0.77 15.95 -1.76
CA MET A 59 0.85 16.65 -0.47
C MET A 59 2.14 17.47 -0.35
N GLU A 60 3.28 16.90 -0.72
CA GLU A 60 4.58 17.57 -0.71
C GLU A 60 4.53 18.84 -1.57
N ARG A 61 4.06 18.74 -2.82
CA ARG A 61 3.94 19.89 -3.70
C ARG A 61 3.02 20.96 -3.14
N GLN A 62 1.89 20.59 -2.57
CA GLN A 62 0.93 21.56 -2.03
C GLN A 62 1.45 22.22 -0.76
N LEU A 63 2.07 21.45 0.15
CA LEU A 63 2.62 21.98 1.41
C LEU A 63 3.87 22.83 1.19
N HIS A 64 4.71 22.51 0.20
CA HIS A 64 5.85 23.37 -0.17
C HIS A 64 5.41 24.71 -0.76
N ASN A 65 4.29 24.74 -1.49
CA ASN A 65 3.73 25.96 -2.07
C ASN A 65 2.72 26.66 -1.16
N ALA A 66 2.35 26.05 -0.03
CA ALA A 66 1.41 26.61 0.91
C ALA A 66 1.95 27.93 1.49
N LYS A 67 1.05 28.90 1.64
CA LYS A 67 1.38 30.19 2.26
C LYS A 67 1.51 30.05 3.78
N ALA A 68 0.67 29.22 4.37
CA ALA A 68 0.68 28.91 5.80
C ALA A 68 0.14 27.49 6.02
N VAL A 69 0.66 26.82 7.03
CA VAL A 69 0.12 25.55 7.54
C VAL A 69 -0.31 25.79 8.97
N ASP A 70 -1.51 25.36 9.34
CA ASP A 70 -1.98 25.47 10.71
C ASP A 70 -1.34 24.38 11.57
N ILE A 71 -0.18 24.71 12.13
CA ILE A 71 0.59 23.83 12.99
C ILE A 71 -0.14 23.59 14.32
N ALA A 72 -0.96 24.53 14.79
CA ALA A 72 -1.64 24.43 16.08
C ALA A 72 -2.79 23.41 16.05
N SER A 73 -3.48 23.29 14.91
CA SER A 73 -4.49 22.25 14.68
C SER A 73 -3.94 21.01 13.96
N CYS A 74 -2.62 20.93 13.76
CA CYS A 74 -2.01 19.79 13.11
C CYS A 74 -1.84 18.61 14.08
N GLY A 75 -2.51 17.51 13.74
CA GLY A 75 -2.45 16.25 14.48
C GLY A 75 -3.63 15.37 14.10
N GLY A 76 -3.50 14.05 14.24
CA GLY A 76 -4.60 13.17 13.92
C GLY A 76 -4.62 12.74 12.45
N THR A 77 -5.82 12.81 11.90
CA THR A 77 -6.17 12.42 10.54
C THR A 77 -6.37 13.59 9.60
N THR A 78 -6.22 14.84 10.08
CA THR A 78 -6.51 16.05 9.30
C THR A 78 -5.37 17.06 9.42
N LEU A 79 -5.03 17.70 8.30
CA LEU A 79 -4.06 18.77 8.21
C LEU A 79 -4.68 19.95 7.47
N ASN A 80 -4.81 21.10 8.14
CA ASN A 80 -5.33 22.33 7.54
C ASN A 80 -4.19 23.22 7.04
N TYR A 81 -4.34 23.77 5.85
CA TYR A 81 -3.36 24.69 5.26
C TYR A 81 -4.02 25.73 4.36
N THR A 82 -3.33 26.85 4.16
CA THR A 82 -3.71 27.88 3.21
C THR A 82 -2.86 27.73 1.97
N ASP A 83 -3.51 27.57 0.81
CA ASP A 83 -2.82 27.41 -0.47
C ASP A 83 -2.12 28.71 -0.91
N GLN A 84 -1.44 28.66 -2.06
CA GLN A 84 -0.75 29.80 -2.66
C GLN A 84 -1.70 30.92 -3.14
N TYR A 85 -3.00 30.67 -3.18
CA TYR A 85 -4.06 31.57 -3.66
C TYR A 85 -4.94 32.11 -2.52
N ASP A 86 -4.51 31.95 -1.26
CA ASP A 86 -5.25 32.36 -0.05
C ASP A 86 -6.55 31.57 0.20
N ASN A 87 -6.74 30.39 -0.39
CA ASN A 87 -7.85 29.50 -0.07
C ASN A 87 -7.51 28.58 1.10
N ALA A 88 -8.44 28.47 2.06
CA ALA A 88 -8.36 27.50 3.13
C ALA A 88 -8.72 26.09 2.60
N THR A 89 -7.79 25.15 2.75
CA THR A 89 -7.96 23.77 2.30
C THR A 89 -7.42 22.80 3.36
N SER A 90 -7.70 21.51 3.20
CA SER A 90 -7.23 20.50 4.13
C SER A 90 -7.00 19.16 3.47
N PHE A 91 -6.04 18.42 4.02
CA PHE A 91 -5.92 16.98 3.80
C PHE A 91 -6.61 16.25 4.94
N SER A 92 -7.41 15.23 4.63
CA SER A 92 -8.06 14.42 5.65
C SER A 92 -8.15 12.95 5.26
N CYS A 93 -7.95 12.07 6.24
CA CYS A 93 -8.23 10.66 6.09
C CYS A 93 -9.70 10.42 6.45
N VAL A 94 -10.51 10.05 5.45
CA VAL A 94 -11.96 9.91 5.58
C VAL A 94 -12.31 8.43 5.64
N LEU A 95 -13.09 8.06 6.66
CA LEU A 95 -13.78 6.78 6.76
C LEU A 95 -15.30 7.03 6.62
N PRO A 96 -15.90 6.77 5.44
CA PRO A 96 -17.33 6.97 5.25
C PRO A 96 -18.13 6.09 6.20
N SER A 97 -19.20 6.64 6.78
CA SER A 97 -20.13 5.90 7.62
C SER A 97 -20.71 4.70 6.86
N GLY A 98 -20.50 3.49 7.38
CA GLY A 98 -20.96 2.25 6.73
C GLY A 98 -20.01 1.66 5.68
N SER A 99 -18.83 2.26 5.47
CA SER A 99 -17.75 1.70 4.64
C SER A 99 -16.68 1.05 5.51
N THR A 100 -16.09 -0.04 5.01
CA THR A 100 -14.88 -0.66 5.56
C THR A 100 -13.59 -0.10 4.93
N SER A 101 -13.75 0.75 3.91
CA SER A 101 -12.65 1.34 3.15
C SER A 101 -12.53 2.83 3.46
N SER A 102 -11.33 3.23 3.88
CA SER A 102 -10.93 4.63 4.09
C SER A 102 -10.00 5.11 2.99
N TYR A 103 -9.99 6.42 2.77
CA TYR A 103 -9.19 7.06 1.74
C TYR A 103 -8.67 8.41 2.22
N LEU A 104 -7.62 8.90 1.54
CA LEU A 104 -7.12 10.25 1.73
C LEU A 104 -7.84 11.23 0.80
N ALA A 105 -8.27 12.36 1.34
CA ALA A 105 -8.93 13.43 0.62
C ALA A 105 -8.16 14.76 0.73
N SER A 106 -8.28 15.61 -0.29
CA SER A 106 -7.84 17.01 -0.28
C SER A 106 -9.01 17.88 -0.69
N GLY A 107 -9.56 18.68 0.22
CA GLY A 107 -10.65 19.61 -0.10
C GLY A 107 -11.85 18.96 -0.80
N SER A 108 -12.21 17.73 -0.43
CA SER A 108 -13.28 16.88 -1.03
C SER A 108 -12.92 16.10 -2.30
N ALA A 109 -11.70 16.21 -2.83
CA ALA A 109 -11.20 15.33 -3.90
C ALA A 109 -10.44 14.13 -3.32
N HIS A 110 -10.55 12.95 -3.93
CA HIS A 110 -9.82 11.76 -3.51
C HIS A 110 -8.37 11.80 -4.00
N LEU A 111 -7.40 11.71 -3.08
CA LEU A 111 -5.96 11.63 -3.41
C LEU A 111 -5.52 10.19 -3.68
N THR A 112 -6.05 9.26 -2.89
CA THR A 112 -5.87 7.83 -3.11
C THR A 112 -7.09 7.29 -3.82
N ASN A 113 -6.91 6.36 -4.77
CA ASN A 113 -8.04 5.71 -5.45
C ASN A 113 -8.93 4.99 -4.42
N SER A 114 -10.04 5.64 -4.08
CA SER A 114 -10.90 5.32 -2.95
C SER A 114 -11.96 4.27 -3.27
N TYR A 115 -12.14 3.91 -4.54
CA TYR A 115 -13.37 3.23 -4.97
C TYR A 115 -13.20 1.75 -5.34
N ARG A 116 -11.98 1.24 -5.52
CA ARG A 116 -11.81 -0.17 -5.95
C ARG A 116 -10.57 -0.91 -5.46
N ASP A 117 -9.48 -0.22 -5.11
CA ASP A 117 -8.19 -0.93 -5.03
C ASP A 117 -7.49 -0.82 -3.68
N ILE A 118 -7.54 0.32 -2.99
CA ILE A 118 -6.72 0.57 -1.79
C ILE A 118 -7.53 1.17 -0.64
N ASN A 119 -7.30 0.60 0.53
CA ASN A 119 -7.79 1.06 1.82
C ASN A 119 -6.64 1.71 2.58
N THR A 120 -6.69 3.03 2.74
CA THR A 120 -5.70 3.79 3.53
C THR A 120 -6.06 3.69 4.99
N LYS A 121 -5.14 3.23 5.84
CA LYS A 121 -5.37 3.09 7.28
C LYS A 121 -5.38 4.47 7.95
N CYS A 122 -6.57 4.95 8.30
CA CYS A 122 -6.71 6.18 9.10
C CYS A 122 -6.30 5.90 10.56
N THR A 123 -5.06 6.26 10.92
CA THR A 123 -4.59 6.27 12.31
C THR A 123 -4.52 7.70 12.82
N GLN A 124 -4.51 7.87 14.15
CA GLN A 124 -4.46 9.20 14.79
C GLN A 124 -3.10 9.91 14.62
N ASP A 125 -2.14 9.31 13.91
CA ASP A 125 -0.78 9.85 13.75
C ASP A 125 -0.38 9.97 12.27
N ILE A 126 -1.36 10.16 11.37
CA ILE A 126 -1.06 10.35 9.94
C ILE A 126 -0.29 11.64 9.73
N PHE A 127 -0.74 12.72 10.34
CA PHE A 127 -0.09 14.01 10.27
C PHE A 127 0.50 14.36 11.62
N THR A 128 1.81 14.60 11.65
CA THR A 128 2.50 15.06 12.84
C THR A 128 3.30 16.30 12.49
N CYS A 129 2.97 17.42 13.12
CA CYS A 129 3.68 18.68 12.87
C CYS A 129 4.67 18.98 13.99
N SER A 130 5.78 19.58 13.60
CA SER A 130 6.74 20.22 14.48
C SER A 130 6.75 21.71 14.17
N ALA A 131 6.52 22.54 15.19
CA ALA A 131 6.39 23.99 15.03
C ALA A 131 7.69 24.71 14.65
N GLY A 132 8.81 23.99 14.59
CA GLY A 132 10.10 24.64 14.65
C GLY A 132 10.35 25.24 16.03
N GLY A 133 11.61 25.29 16.43
CA GLY A 133 12.08 25.89 17.66
C GLY A 133 12.59 27.30 17.38
N VAL A 134 12.90 28.06 18.43
CA VAL A 134 13.52 29.40 18.35
C VAL A 134 14.99 29.37 17.84
N GLY A 135 15.49 28.22 17.39
CA GLY A 135 16.85 28.05 16.88
C GLY A 135 16.88 27.93 15.35
N VAL A 136 17.96 28.43 14.74
CA VAL A 136 18.22 28.46 13.28
C VAL A 136 18.16 27.08 12.59
N ASN A 137 18.17 25.99 13.38
CA ASN A 137 18.15 24.60 12.91
C ASN A 137 16.78 23.91 13.01
N ASP A 138 15.80 24.50 13.70
CA ASP A 138 14.48 23.89 13.85
C ASP A 138 13.47 24.56 12.91
N GLN A 139 13.52 24.16 11.64
CA GLN A 139 12.51 24.56 10.66
C GLN A 139 11.18 23.85 10.95
N PRO A 140 10.03 24.55 10.82
CA PRO A 140 8.73 23.93 10.92
C PRO A 140 8.61 22.82 9.88
N SER A 141 8.14 21.64 10.29
CA SER A 141 8.04 20.48 9.43
C SER A 141 6.78 19.66 9.69
N VAL A 142 6.29 19.02 8.63
CA VAL A 142 5.15 18.11 8.67
C VAL A 142 5.66 16.72 8.32
N THR A 143 5.50 15.78 9.23
CA THR A 143 5.76 14.37 8.97
C THR A 143 4.44 13.68 8.67
N ILE A 144 4.38 13.05 7.50
CA ILE A 144 3.23 12.33 6.99
C ILE A 144 3.55 10.85 7.06
N THR A 145 2.71 10.09 7.76
CA THR A 145 2.77 8.64 7.84
C THR A 145 1.53 8.07 7.17
N LEU A 146 1.68 7.53 5.96
CA LEU A 146 0.59 6.85 5.27
C LEU A 146 0.78 5.35 5.35
N SER A 147 -0.30 4.64 5.62
CA SER A 147 -0.33 3.19 5.54
C SER A 147 -1.53 2.75 4.72
N GLY A 148 -1.36 1.73 3.88
CA GLY A 148 -2.40 1.26 2.98
C GLY A 148 -2.33 -0.25 2.75
N LYS A 149 -3.47 -0.83 2.39
CA LYS A 149 -3.60 -2.23 1.95
C LYS A 149 -4.62 -2.33 0.83
N THR A 150 -4.59 -3.39 0.04
CA THR A 150 -5.64 -3.61 -0.97
C THR A 150 -6.98 -3.99 -0.32
N VAL A 151 -8.10 -3.55 -0.89
CA VAL A 151 -9.45 -3.76 -0.30
C VAL A 151 -9.89 -5.22 -0.24
N ASN A 152 -9.37 -6.08 -1.13
CA ASN A 152 -9.70 -7.52 -1.21
C ASN A 152 -8.62 -8.44 -0.62
N ALA A 153 -7.63 -7.87 0.05
CA ALA A 153 -6.60 -8.66 0.70
C ALA A 153 -7.19 -9.36 1.95
N THR A 154 -7.31 -10.68 1.88
CA THR A 154 -7.39 -11.53 3.08
C THR A 154 -6.08 -11.42 3.85
N ASP A 155 -6.08 -11.58 5.18
CA ASP A 155 -4.91 -11.34 6.05
C ASP A 155 -3.64 -12.13 5.65
N VAL A 156 -3.80 -13.20 4.87
CA VAL A 156 -2.71 -14.04 4.34
C VAL A 156 -2.07 -13.47 3.05
N THR A 157 -2.79 -12.59 2.34
CA THR A 157 -2.36 -11.95 1.07
C THR A 157 -2.19 -10.43 1.21
N GLY A 158 -2.68 -9.83 2.30
CA GLY A 158 -2.61 -8.40 2.56
C GLY A 158 -1.22 -7.92 2.92
N SER A 159 -0.47 -7.45 1.92
CA SER A 159 0.69 -6.60 2.18
C SER A 159 0.17 -5.23 2.62
N THR A 160 0.52 -4.84 3.84
CA THR A 160 0.34 -3.47 4.32
C THR A 160 1.62 -2.72 4.04
N VAL A 161 1.53 -1.67 3.22
CA VAL A 161 2.66 -0.77 2.94
C VAL A 161 2.53 0.43 3.84
N THR A 162 3.64 0.89 4.40
CA THR A 162 3.70 2.13 5.18
C THR A 162 4.84 2.97 4.66
N ASP A 163 4.53 4.20 4.25
CA ASP A 163 5.50 5.19 3.79
C ASP A 163 5.46 6.40 4.73
N VAL A 164 6.65 6.90 5.07
CA VAL A 164 6.83 8.05 5.97
C VAL A 164 7.68 9.09 5.26
N THR A 165 7.16 10.30 5.19
CA THR A 165 7.86 11.43 4.57
C THR A 165 7.83 12.64 5.49
N LYS A 166 8.97 13.31 5.64
CA LYS A 166 9.09 14.57 6.38
C LYS A 166 9.29 15.72 5.41
N ILE A 167 8.38 16.69 5.45
CA ILE A 167 8.37 17.88 4.59
C ILE A 167 8.75 19.08 5.44
N PHE A 168 9.72 19.87 4.99
CA PHE A 168 10.09 21.12 5.63
C PHE A 168 9.29 22.27 5.02
N LEU A 169 8.64 23.05 5.88
CA LEU A 169 7.82 24.17 5.45
C LEU A 169 8.68 25.40 5.16
N ARG A 170 8.22 26.22 4.23
CA ARG A 170 8.89 27.49 3.91
C ARG A 170 8.78 28.44 5.09
N THR A 171 9.91 28.96 5.55
CA THR A 171 10.00 30.05 6.52
C THR A 171 10.20 31.36 5.76
N TYR A 172 9.43 32.37 6.12
CA TYR A 172 9.57 33.75 5.64
C TYR A 172 10.15 34.62 6.75
#